data_AF-K3WT29-F1
#
_entry.id   AF-K3WT29-F1
#
_cell.length_a   1.000
_cell.length_b   1.000
_cell.length_c   1.000
_cell.angle_alpha   90.00
_cell.angle_beta   90.00
_cell.angle_gamma   90.00
#
_symmetry.space_group_name_H-M   'P 1'
#
loop_
_entity.id
_entity.type
_entity.pdbx_description
1 polymer ?
#
loop_
_entity_poly.entity_id
_entity_poly.type
_entity_poly.pdbx_seq_one_letter_code
_entity_poly.pdbx_strand_id
1 'polypeptide(L)' 'MAGEEPVDVMPQIREECKPKCADSFQKYEACVQRVAAKGVGACDGQYFDFLHCIDKCSVPKIFKHLK' A
#
# COMPACT_ATOMS: atom_id res chain seq x y z
N MET A 1 -21.11 20.35 -21.84
CA MET A 1 -20.83 18.94 -21.51
C MET A 1 -19.77 18.96 -20.42
N ALA A 2 -20.12 18.65 -19.17
CA ALA A 2 -19.08 18.40 -18.17
C ALA A 2 -18.33 17.17 -18.66
N GLY A 3 -17.09 17.33 -19.11
CA GLY A 3 -16.24 16.20 -19.46
C GLY A 3 -16.11 15.32 -18.22
N GLU A 4 -16.32 14.02 -18.39
CA GLU A 4 -16.17 13.05 -17.31
C GLU A 4 -14.80 13.25 -16.64
N GLU A 5 -14.78 13.44 -15.32
CA GLU A 5 -13.53 13.55 -14.58
C GLU A 5 -12.72 12.25 -14.77
N PRO A 6 -11.44 12.34 -15.12
CA PRO A 6 -10.60 11.16 -15.26
C PRO A 6 -10.52 10.44 -13.91
N VAL A 7 -10.91 9.15 -13.90
CA VAL A 7 -10.84 8.30 -12.70
C VAL A 7 -9.39 7.95 -12.41
N ASP A 8 -8.93 8.21 -11.17
CA ASP A 8 -7.61 7.76 -10.72
C ASP A 8 -7.60 6.23 -10.57
N VAL A 9 -6.77 5.57 -11.39
CA VAL A 9 -6.60 4.12 -11.39
C VAL A 9 -5.64 3.62 -10.31
N MET A 10 -4.84 4.50 -9.71
CA MET A 10 -3.84 4.13 -8.71
C MET A 10 -4.43 3.41 -7.49
N PRO A 11 -5.51 3.90 -6.84
CA PRO A 11 -6.06 3.26 -5.65
C PRO A 11 -6.54 1.84 -5.95
N GLN A 12 -7.26 1.63 -7.06
CA GLN A 12 -7.77 0.33 -7.46
C GLN A 12 -6.63 -0.68 -7.68
N ILE A 13 -5.60 -0.28 -8.43
CA ILE A 13 -4.44 -1.12 -8.72
C ILE A 13 -3.66 -1.46 -7.43
N ARG A 14 -3.54 -0.51 -6.49
CA ARG A 14 -2.87 -0.75 -5.20
C ARG A 14 -3.66 -1.75 -4.35
N GLU A 15 -4.99 -1.66 -4.30
CA GLU A 15 -5.84 -2.65 -3.60
C GLU A 15 -5.65 -4.06 -4.16
N GLU A 16 -5.63 -4.24 -5.49
CA GLU A 16 -5.38 -5.53 -6.13
C GLU A 16 -4.01 -6.13 -5.77
N CYS A 17 -3.03 -5.28 -5.41
CA CYS A 17 -1.68 -5.70 -5.07
C CYS A 17 -1.53 -6.05 -3.59
N LYS A 18 -2.41 -5.59 -2.70
CA LYS A 18 -2.33 -5.87 -1.24
C LYS A 18 -2.31 -7.36 -0.90
N PRO A 19 -3.13 -8.25 -1.50
CA PRO A 19 -3.12 -9.68 -1.15
C PRO A 19 -1.77 -10.37 -1.41
N LYS A 20 -0.96 -9.86 -2.35
CA LYS A 20 0.38 -10.40 -2.64
C LYS A 20 1.42 -10.02 -1.58
N CYS A 21 1.09 -9.03 -0.74
CA CYS A 21 1.97 -8.45 0.28
C CYS A 21 1.49 -8.78 1.70
N ALA A 22 0.72 -9.86 1.86
CA ALA A 22 0.13 -10.25 3.14
C ALA A 22 1.17 -10.47 4.25
N ASP A 23 2.34 -11.03 3.94
CA ASP A 23 3.42 -11.24 4.92
C ASP A 23 3.96 -9.91 5.49
N SER A 24 4.28 -8.95 4.61
CA SER A 24 4.70 -7.60 5.04
C SER A 24 3.61 -6.89 5.83
N PHE A 25 2.35 -7.06 5.43
CA PHE A 25 1.20 -6.49 6.15
C PHE A 25 1.05 -7.09 7.55
N GLN A 26 1.18 -8.41 7.71
CA GLN A 26 1.14 -9.07 9.02
C GLN A 26 2.25 -8.57 9.96
N LYS A 27 3.46 -8.35 9.43
CA LYS A 27 4.57 -7.77 10.22
C LYS A 27 4.28 -6.33 10.65
N TYR A 28 3.69 -5.53 9.78
CA TYR A 28 3.24 -4.19 10.11
C TYR A 28 2.15 -4.21 11.19
N GLU A 29 1.12 -5.05 11.04
CA GLU A 29 0.04 -5.18 12.02
C GLU A 29 0.56 -5.64 13.39
N ALA A 30 1.47 -6.62 13.43
CA ALA A 30 2.13 -7.04 14.66
C ALA A 30 2.93 -5.90 15.33
N CYS A 31 3.57 -5.03 14.53
CA CYS A 31 4.23 -3.85 15.05
C CYS A 31 3.22 -2.85 15.64
N VAL A 32 2.11 -2.59 14.96
CA VAL A 32 1.04 -1.69 15.43
C VAL A 32 0.49 -2.17 16.77
N GLN A 33 0.19 -3.46 16.89
CA GLN A 33 -0.28 -4.06 18.15
C GLN A 33 0.76 -3.92 19.27
N ARG A 34 2.04 -4.14 18.97
CA ARG A 34 3.15 -3.93 19.92
C ARG A 34 3.24 -2.47 20.39
N VAL A 35 3.16 -1.50 19.48
CA VAL A 35 3.24 -0.07 19.83
C VAL A 35 2.02 0.36 20.64
N ALA A 36 0.82 -0.10 20.28
CA ALA A 36 -0.40 0.14 21.05
C ALA A 36 -0.29 -0.41 22.49
N ALA A 37 0.29 -1.61 22.66
CA ALA A 37 0.48 -2.21 23.99
C ALA A 37 1.58 -1.51 24.82
N LYS A 38 2.64 -1.01 24.18
CA LYS A 38 3.77 -0.37 24.87
C LYS A 38 3.61 1.14 25.08
N GLY A 39 2.73 1.79 24.32
CA GLY A 39 2.57 3.24 24.31
C GLY A 39 3.74 4.03 23.71
N VAL A 40 4.77 3.34 23.19
CA VAL A 40 5.97 3.95 22.62
C VAL A 40 6.54 3.10 21.48
N GLY A 41 7.09 3.78 20.47
CA GLY A 41 7.76 3.19 19.32
C GLY A 41 7.16 3.63 17.99
N ALA A 42 7.83 3.25 16.90
CA ALA A 42 7.40 3.51 15.53
C ALA A 42 7.34 2.20 14.74
N CYS A 43 6.55 2.22 13.66
CA CYS A 43 6.38 1.10 12.71
C CYS A 43 6.70 1.51 11.27
N ASP A 44 7.40 2.63 11.08
CA ASP A 44 7.69 3.19 9.76
C ASP A 44 8.48 2.21 8.89
N GLY A 45 9.42 1.46 9.47
CA GLY A 45 10.17 0.43 8.75
C GLY A 45 9.28 -0.67 8.17
N GLN A 46 8.41 -1.26 9.00
CA GLN A 46 7.46 -2.28 8.55
C GLN A 46 6.45 -1.71 7.55
N TYR A 47 6.06 -0.46 7.73
CA TYR A 47 5.19 0.23 6.79
C TYR A 47 5.88 0.45 5.44
N PHE A 48 7.15 0.85 5.43
CA PHE A 48 7.95 0.99 4.21
C PHE A 48 8.18 -0.35 3.52
N ASP A 49 8.39 -1.45 4.25
CA ASP A 49 8.46 -2.79 3.67
C ASP A 49 7.14 -3.17 2.97
N PHE A 50 6.01 -2.87 3.60
CA PHE A 50 4.68 -3.11 3.02
C PHE A 50 4.45 -2.25 1.77
N LEU A 51 4.76 -0.96 1.83
CA LEU A 51 4.67 -0.05 0.68
C LEU A 51 5.57 -0.49 -0.47
N HIS A 52 6.82 -0.87 -0.18
CA HIS A 52 7.77 -1.35 -1.18
C HIS A 52 7.23 -2.57 -1.93
N CYS A 53 6.61 -3.52 -1.23
CA CYS A 53 5.96 -4.66 -1.85
C CYS A 53 4.78 -4.24 -2.75
N ILE A 54 3.91 -3.35 -2.28
CA ILE A 54 2.78 -2.83 -3.06
C ILE A 54 3.28 -2.11 -4.32
N ASP A 55 4.28 -1.25 -4.18
CA ASP A 55 4.81 -0.43 -5.27
C ASP A 55 5.46 -1.32 -6.33
N LYS A 56 6.22 -2.35 -5.93
CA LYS A 56 6.78 -3.35 -6.85
C LYS A 56 5.71 -4.03 -7.71
N CYS A 57 4.50 -4.23 -7.18
CA CYS A 57 3.38 -4.80 -7.92
C CYS A 57 2.60 -3.76 -8.74
N SER A 58 2.35 -2.59 -8.17
CA SER A 58 1.39 -1.60 -8.70
C SER A 58 2.01 -0.66 -9.74
N VAL A 59 3.26 -0.23 -9.56
CA VAL A 59 3.96 0.68 -10.48
C VAL A 59 3.88 0.22 -11.94
N PRO A 60 4.28 -1.01 -12.33
CA PRO A 60 4.24 -1.42 -13.73
C PRO A 60 2.81 -1.54 -14.30
N LYS A 61 1.78 -1.64 -13.45
CA LYS A 61 0.38 -1.60 -13.87
C LYS A 61 -0.10 -0.16 -14.05
N ILE A 62 0.18 0.72 -13.09
CA ILE A 62 -0.19 2.14 -13.11
C ILE A 62 0.37 2.80 -14.37
N PHE A 63 1.66 2.62 -14.66
CA PHE A 63 2.30 3.24 -15.82
C PHE A 63 1.77 2.74 -17.18
N LYS A 64 1.01 1.64 -17.24
CA LYS A 64 0.30 1.23 -18.47
C LYS A 64 -0.96 2.05 -18.74
N HIS A 65 -1.51 2.70 -17.72
CA HIS A 65 -2.70 3.53 -17.81
C HIS A 65 -2.39 5.03 -17.93
N LEU A 66 -1.16 5.44 -17.63
CA LEU A 66 -0.69 6.82 -17.80
C LEU A 66 -0.23 7.04 -19.24
N LYS A 67 -0.60 8.21 -19.82
CA LYS A 67 -0.16 8.65 -21.15
C LYS A 67 1.03 9.60 -21.05
#